data_AF-A0A968RMH3-F1
#
_entry.id   AF-A0A968RMH3-F1
#
_cell.length_a   1.000
_cell.length_b   1.000
_cell.length_c   1.000
_cell.angle_alpha   90.00
_cell.angle_beta   90.00
_cell.angle_gamma   90.00
#
_symmetry.space_group_name_H-M   'P 1'
#
loop_
_entity.id
_entity.type
_entity.pdbx_description
1 polymer ?
#
loop_
_entity_poly.entity_id
_entity_poly.type
_entity_poly.pdbx_seq_one_letter_code
_entity_poly.pdbx_strand_id
1 'polypeptide(L)'
;MKWIIISYLILLFSELTAQSPFHQAIDALANDPVLKHGSLGVAIVDVSSGKFLAQHNQTQSLIPASTLKIVTTASATETAWRKFNRFKTEL
;
A
#
# COMPACT_ATOMS: atom_id res chain seq x y z
N MET A 1 36.42 -1.42 -29.87
CA MET A 1 35.23 -2.24 -29.56
C MET A 1 35.10 -2.57 -28.07
N LYS A 2 36.09 -3.19 -27.41
CA LYS A 2 36.04 -3.50 -25.96
C LYS A 2 35.69 -2.31 -25.04
N TRP A 3 36.30 -1.15 -25.25
CA TRP A 3 36.07 0.04 -24.43
C TRP A 3 34.67 0.63 -24.61
N ILE A 4 34.11 0.56 -25.82
CA ILE A 4 32.75 1.02 -26.13
C ILE A 4 31.72 0.14 -25.41
N ILE A 5 31.96 -1.17 -25.35
CA ILE A 5 31.11 -2.12 -24.62
C ILE A 5 31.14 -1.84 -23.11
N ILE A 6 32.32 -1.53 -22.55
CA ILE A 6 32.47 -1.18 -21.14
C ILE A 6 31.75 0.14 -20.82
N SER A 7 31.89 1.16 -21.66
CA SER A 7 31.18 2.44 -21.49
C SER A 7 29.65 2.27 -21.58
N TYR A 8 29.17 1.43 -22.50
CA TYR A 8 27.75 1.10 -22.63
C TYR A 8 27.22 0.33 -21.40
N LEU A 9 28.02 -0.60 -20.86
CA LEU A 9 27.67 -1.35 -19.65
C LEU A 9 27.59 -0.43 -18.41
N ILE A 10 28.48 0.55 -18.29
CA ILE A 10 28.49 1.53 -17.18
C ILE A 10 27.24 2.44 -17.24
N LEU A 11 26.83 2.87 -18.44
CA LEU A 11 25.60 3.67 -18.64
C LEU A 11 24.32 2.89 -18.32
N LEU A 12 24.30 1.58 -18.54
CA LEU A 12 23.16 0.73 -18.15
C LEU A 12 23.04 0.55 -16.63
N PHE A 13 24.14 0.69 -15.89
CA PHE A 13 24.15 0.53 -14.43
C PHE A 13 23.69 1.78 -13.66
N SER A 14 23.74 2.97 -14.25
CA SER A 14 23.32 4.21 -13.56
C SER A 14 21.83 4.26 -13.23
N GLU A 15 20.98 3.50 -13.94
CA GLU A 15 19.54 3.46 -13.68
C GLU A 15 19.14 2.52 -12.52
N LEU A 16 20.06 1.70 -12.00
CA LEU A 16 19.75 0.72 -10.95
C LEU A 16 19.54 1.32 -9.54
N THR A 17 19.82 2.60 -9.33
CA THR A 17 19.85 3.22 -7.98
C THR A 17 18.66 4.12 -7.65
N ALA A 18 17.67 4.24 -8.53
CA ALA A 18 16.54 5.16 -8.36
C ALA A 18 15.33 4.56 -7.61
N GLN A 19 15.54 3.89 -6.47
CA GLN A 19 14.42 3.42 -5.66
C GLN A 19 13.68 4.62 -5.04
N SER A 20 12.36 4.69 -5.28
CA SER A 20 11.51 5.74 -4.70
C SER A 20 11.62 5.72 -3.16
N PRO A 21 11.59 6.87 -2.47
CA PRO A 21 11.65 6.94 -1.01
C PRO A 21 10.61 6.06 -0.32
N PHE A 22 9.45 5.86 -0.94
CA PHE A 22 8.42 4.95 -0.44
C PHE A 22 8.87 3.49 -0.44
N HIS A 23 9.53 3.03 -1.50
CA HIS A 23 10.02 1.66 -1.59
C HIS A 23 11.12 1.42 -0.55
N GLN A 24 12.05 2.37 -0.38
CA GLN A 24 13.09 2.26 0.63
C GLN A 24 12.51 2.17 2.06
N ALA A 25 11.49 2.98 2.37
CA ALA A 25 10.82 2.93 3.67
C ALA A 25 10.05 1.63 3.90
N ILE A 26 9.35 1.14 2.86
CA ILE A 26 8.64 -0.14 2.89
C ILE A 26 9.62 -1.29 3.08
N ASP A 27 10.74 -1.30 2.36
CA ASP A 27 11.77 -2.33 2.47
C ASP A 27 12.40 -2.32 3.87
N ALA A 28 12.67 -1.14 4.44
CA ALA A 28 13.15 -1.02 5.81
C ALA A 28 12.16 -1.61 6.83
N LEU A 29 10.87 -1.34 6.66
CA LEU A 29 9.82 -1.88 7.53
C LEU A 29 9.64 -3.39 7.34
N ALA A 30 9.58 -3.87 6.09
CA ALA A 30 9.39 -5.28 5.77
C ALA A 30 10.53 -6.17 6.29
N ASN A 31 11.73 -5.61 6.39
CA ASN A 31 12.92 -6.30 6.92
C ASN A 31 13.16 -6.05 8.42
N ASP A 32 12.27 -5.31 9.11
CA ASP A 32 12.41 -5.09 10.55
C ASP A 32 12.32 -6.43 11.31
N PRO A 33 13.28 -6.76 12.19
CA PRO A 33 13.26 -8.00 12.98
C PRO A 33 11.96 -8.23 13.76
N VAL A 34 11.23 -7.17 14.14
CA VAL A 34 9.93 -7.27 14.83
C VAL A 34 8.87 -7.94 13.96
N LEU A 35 8.99 -7.84 12.63
CA LEU A 35 8.06 -8.39 11.65
C LEU A 35 8.53 -9.73 11.07
N LYS A 36 9.61 -10.34 11.58
CA LYS A 36 10.19 -11.60 11.07
C LYS A 36 9.19 -12.73 10.82
N HIS A 37 8.15 -12.82 11.66
CA HIS A 37 7.07 -13.82 11.54
C HIS A 37 5.70 -13.20 11.28
N GLY A 38 5.65 -11.87 11.13
CA GLY A 38 4.45 -11.14 10.80
C GLY A 38 4.19 -11.12 9.30
N SER A 39 2.97 -10.75 8.92
CA SER A 39 2.63 -10.42 7.54
C SER A 39 2.44 -8.92 7.42
N LEU A 40 3.02 -8.33 6.38
CA LEU A 40 2.90 -6.90 6.07
C LEU A 40 2.28 -6.73 4.69
N GLY A 41 1.28 -5.86 4.60
CA GLY A 41 0.69 -5.38 3.36
C GLY A 41 0.67 -3.85 3.35
N VAL A 42 1.19 -3.25 2.29
CA VAL A 42 1.25 -1.79 2.11
C VAL A 42 0.76 -1.42 0.71
N ALA A 43 -0.08 -0.40 0.62
CA ALA A 43 -0.54 0.18 -0.63
C ALA A 43 -0.59 1.71 -0.49
N ILE A 44 0.22 2.42 -1.27
CA ILE A 44 0.25 3.87 -1.31
C ILE A 44 -0.33 4.30 -2.65
N VAL A 45 -1.39 5.09 -2.60
CA VAL A 45 -2.16 5.51 -3.78
C VAL A 45 -2.19 7.03 -3.83
N ASP A 46 -1.88 7.59 -5.00
CA ASP A 46 -2.18 8.99 -5.29
C ASP A 46 -3.69 9.16 -5.43
N VAL A 47 -4.31 9.94 -4.53
CA VAL A 47 -5.76 10.08 -4.46
C VAL A 47 -6.34 10.75 -5.71
N SER A 48 -5.58 11.65 -6.35
CA SER A 48 -6.07 12.41 -7.50
C SER A 48 -6.17 11.57 -8.78
N SER A 49 -5.21 10.67 -8.99
CA SER A 49 -5.10 9.85 -10.20
C SER A 49 -5.49 8.39 -9.99
N GLY A 50 -5.60 7.94 -8.74
CA GLY A 50 -5.83 6.54 -8.37
C GLY A 50 -4.63 5.63 -8.62
N LYS A 51 -3.47 6.17 -9.02
CA LYS A 51 -2.28 5.39 -9.34
C LYS A 51 -1.55 4.96 -8.07
N PHE A 52 -1.03 3.74 -8.06
CA PHE A 52 -0.13 3.29 -7.02
C PHE A 52 1.23 4.01 -7.12
N LEU A 53 1.68 4.56 -5.99
CA LEU A 53 3.01 5.16 -5.84
C LEU A 53 4.03 4.16 -5.28
N ALA A 54 3.56 3.21 -4.47
CA ALA A 54 4.32 2.05 -3.99
C ALA A 54 3.36 0.97 -3.44
N GLN A 55 3.80 -0.29 -3.47
CA GLN A 55 3.00 -1.44 -3.01
C GLN A 55 3.91 -2.53 -2.44
N HIS A 56 3.43 -3.27 -1.45
CA HIS A 56 4.04 -4.49 -0.92
C HIS A 56 2.94 -5.44 -0.48
N ASN A 57 2.86 -6.63 -1.08
CA ASN A 57 1.81 -7.62 -0.82
C ASN A 57 0.38 -7.05 -0.80
N GLN A 58 0.09 -6.07 -1.66
CA GLN A 58 -1.16 -5.28 -1.62
C GLN A 58 -2.44 -6.13 -1.79
N THR A 59 -2.36 -7.29 -2.45
CA THR A 59 -3.48 -8.21 -2.67
C THR A 59 -3.53 -9.35 -1.66
N GLN A 60 -2.58 -9.40 -0.70
CA GLN A 60 -2.57 -10.43 0.33
C GLN A 60 -3.72 -10.19 1.31
N SER A 61 -4.48 -11.24 1.60
CA SER A 61 -5.51 -11.20 2.64
C SER A 61 -4.86 -11.19 4.03
N LEU A 62 -5.19 -10.19 4.83
CA LEU A 62 -4.69 -9.99 6.19
C LEU A 62 -5.85 -9.77 7.15
N ILE A 63 -5.63 -10.00 8.45
CA ILE A 63 -6.63 -9.73 9.49
C ILE A 63 -6.69 -8.20 9.71
N PRO A 64 -7.79 -7.51 9.37
CA PRO A 64 -7.85 -6.04 9.40
C PRO A 64 -8.00 -5.44 10.81
N ALA A 65 -8.38 -6.26 11.80
CA ALA A 65 -8.78 -5.77 13.13
C ALA A 65 -9.80 -4.61 13.00
N SER A 66 -9.57 -3.48 13.68
CA SER A 66 -10.50 -2.35 13.65
C SER A 66 -10.52 -1.56 12.33
N THR A 67 -9.58 -1.76 11.40
CA THR A 67 -9.64 -1.07 10.09
C THR A 67 -10.83 -1.55 9.25
N LEU A 68 -11.39 -2.73 9.58
CA LEU A 68 -12.66 -3.22 9.02
C LEU A 68 -13.82 -2.21 9.19
N LYS A 69 -13.76 -1.36 10.22
CA LYS A 69 -14.76 -0.31 10.46
C LYS A 69 -14.88 0.67 9.28
N ILE A 70 -13.82 0.89 8.50
CA ILE A 70 -13.87 1.73 7.30
C ILE A 70 -14.88 1.16 6.30
N VAL A 71 -14.84 -0.15 6.06
CA VAL A 71 -15.74 -0.84 5.13
C VAL A 71 -17.16 -0.82 5.67
N THR A 72 -17.38 -1.18 6.93
CA THR A 72 -18.74 -1.22 7.51
C THR A 72 -19.38 0.16 7.59
N THR A 73 -18.61 1.21 7.90
CA THR A 73 -19.08 2.60 7.88
C THR A 73 -19.40 3.08 6.47
N ALA A 74 -18.56 2.78 5.47
CA ALA A 74 -18.85 3.13 4.08
C ALA A 74 -20.15 2.45 3.61
N SER A 75 -20.29 1.15 3.86
CA SER A 75 -21.51 0.41 3.52
C SER A 75 -22.74 0.93 4.26
N ALA A 76 -22.64 1.23 5.56
CA ALA A 76 -23.75 1.78 6.34
C ALA A 76 -24.13 3.19 5.84
N THR A 77 -23.16 4.01 5.45
CA THR A 77 -23.42 5.36 4.91
C THR A 77 -24.11 5.28 3.56
N GLU A 78 -23.68 4.37 2.69
CA GLU A 78 -24.29 4.19 1.37
C GLU A 78 -25.72 3.62 1.47
N THR A 79 -25.93 2.60 2.31
CA THR A 79 -27.18 1.82 2.36
C THR A 79 -28.17 2.31 3.41
N ALA A 80 -27.69 2.57 4.63
CA ALA A 80 -28.51 2.81 5.81
C ALA A 80 -28.70 4.30 6.09
N TRP A 81 -27.70 5.16 5.91
CA TRP A 81 -27.84 6.60 6.22
C TRP A 81 -28.97 7.26 5.40
N ARG A 82 -29.14 6.86 4.13
CA ARG A 82 -30.26 7.33 3.29
C ARG A 82 -31.64 6.83 3.74
N LYS A 83 -31.71 5.75 4.52
CA LYS A 83 -32.96 5.06 4.90
C LYS A 83 -33.32 5.19 6.40
N PHE A 84 -32.33 5.25 7.27
CA PHE A 84 -32.44 5.21 8.73
C PHE A 84 -31.38 6.15 9.33
N ASN A 85 -31.76 7.39 9.57
CA ASN A 85 -30.88 8.41 10.16
C ASN A 85 -30.90 8.42 11.70
N ARG A 86 -31.74 7.59 12.33
CA ARG A 86 -31.91 7.50 13.79
C ARG A 86 -32.26 6.06 14.18
N PHE A 87 -31.68 5.61 15.28
CA PHE A 87 -32.15 4.42 15.99
C PHE A 87 -33.39 4.79 16.83
N LYS A 88 -34.29 3.83 17.05
CA LYS A 88 -35.51 3.99 17.85
C LYS A 88 -35.54 2.98 18.99
N THR A 89 -36.18 3.36 20.09
CA THR A 89 -36.47 2.51 21.24
C THR A 89 -37.91 2.76 21.64
N GLU A 90 -38.69 1.71 21.87
CA GLU A 90 -40.12 1.76 22.19
C GLU A 90 -40.38 0.92 23.46
N LEU A 91 -41.41 1.27 24.23
CA LEU A 91 -41.80 0.64 25.50
C LEU A 91 -42.77 -0.52 25.29
#